data_AF-A0A498MKD9-F1
#
_entry.id   AF-A0A498MKD9-F1
#
_cell.length_a   1.000
_cell.length_b   1.000
_cell.length_c   1.000
_cell.angle_alpha   90.00
_cell.angle_beta   90.00
_cell.angle_gamma   90.00
#
_symmetry.space_group_name_H-M   'P 1'
#
loop_
_entity.id
_entity.type
_entity.pdbx_description
1 polymer ?
#
loop_
_entity_poly.entity_id
_entity_poly.type
_entity_poly.pdbx_seq_one_letter_code
_entity_poly.pdbx_strand_id
1 'polypeptide(L)'
;MSRRKRLGKGEEISTGLHGFNGMLVALLMGVFSSAGDWYWWLLLPVCLGGAATTFLSSSLAPVLGHWDLPVSVFPFNTVIVLYLACTGTSNPYFPNYPAQPPGAPASTNLTQLHVPQLLQGVVLGVGQIFACGTLGPSLLILGSVFLFSPILAVYALLGSGISTMAGLSMSVQHTFLYSGLSGFNGALGCMAVGVFYIFSWRTHLLSIANALLSAYTDIALSNLLGVVGLPASSWAATLTGTLVLLLTGKNLKEYRIPLEKVTSPEQNLRSHKQWSAANTNATDI
;
A
#
# COMPACT_ATOMS: atom_id res chain seq x y z
N MET A 1 -2.26 24.67 -24.38
CA MET A 1 -2.56 23.23 -24.52
C MET A 1 -1.22 22.49 -24.53
N SER A 2 -0.71 22.12 -23.34
CA SER A 2 0.61 21.47 -23.19
C SER A 2 0.50 19.99 -23.58
N ARG A 3 1.26 19.56 -24.59
CA ARG A 3 1.44 18.13 -24.90
C ARG A 3 2.18 17.48 -23.73
N ARG A 4 1.45 16.79 -22.85
CA ARG A 4 2.01 15.85 -21.87
C ARG A 4 2.92 14.86 -22.61
N LYS A 5 4.23 14.91 -22.33
CA LYS A 5 5.12 13.79 -22.65
C LYS A 5 4.72 12.65 -21.69
N ARG A 6 3.85 11.75 -22.12
CA ARG A 6 3.79 10.43 -21.48
C ARG A 6 5.19 9.84 -21.55
N LEU A 7 5.67 9.21 -20.48
CA LEU A 7 6.85 8.34 -20.57
C LEU A 7 6.65 7.42 -21.78
N GLY A 8 7.74 7.16 -22.52
CA GLY A 8 7.66 6.19 -23.61
C GLY A 8 7.24 4.84 -23.02
N LYS A 9 6.37 4.08 -23.71
CA LYS A 9 5.93 2.74 -23.23
C LYS A 9 7.11 1.84 -22.79
N GLY A 10 8.27 1.94 -23.45
CA GLY A 10 9.47 1.20 -23.06
C GLY A 10 10.07 1.64 -21.72
N GLU A 11 9.95 2.92 -21.37
CA GLU A 11 10.45 3.49 -20.11
C GLU A 11 9.61 3.03 -18.91
N GLU A 12 8.28 2.98 -19.06
CA GLU A 12 7.37 2.43 -18.04
C GLU A 12 7.62 0.93 -17.75
N ILE A 13 7.99 0.15 -18.77
CA ILE A 13 8.36 -1.25 -18.59
C ILE A 13 9.71 -1.36 -17.88
N SER A 14 10.70 -0.58 -18.29
CA SER A 14 12.05 -0.59 -17.70
C SER A 14 12.09 -0.15 -16.24
N THR A 15 11.10 0.61 -15.80
CA THR A 15 10.94 1.11 -14.42
C THR A 15 10.08 0.19 -13.54
N GLY A 16 9.60 -0.94 -14.08
CA GLY A 16 8.91 -1.99 -13.31
C GLY A 16 7.44 -1.70 -12.97
N LEU A 17 6.85 -0.59 -13.47
CA LEU A 17 5.47 -0.17 -13.16
C LEU A 17 4.40 -1.20 -13.57
N HIS A 18 4.69 -2.08 -14.52
CA HIS A 18 3.76 -3.11 -14.99
C HIS A 18 3.92 -4.47 -14.30
N GLY A 19 4.99 -4.67 -13.50
CA GLY A 19 5.31 -5.98 -12.91
C GLY A 19 4.83 -6.16 -11.47
N PHE A 20 4.85 -5.10 -10.65
CA PHE A 20 4.62 -5.25 -9.20
C PHE A 20 3.19 -5.68 -8.85
N ASN A 21 2.18 -5.25 -9.61
CA ASN A 21 0.80 -5.67 -9.39
C ASN A 21 0.64 -7.20 -9.59
N GLY A 22 1.23 -7.75 -10.64
CA GLY A 22 1.19 -9.20 -10.91
C GLY A 22 1.94 -10.02 -9.85
N MET A 23 3.08 -9.50 -9.36
CA MET A 23 3.81 -10.10 -8.24
C MET A 23 2.96 -10.17 -6.97
N LEU A 24 2.27 -9.09 -6.60
CA LEU A 24 1.39 -9.08 -5.43
C LEU A 24 0.21 -10.04 -5.58
N VAL A 25 -0.37 -10.14 -6.78
CA VAL A 25 -1.40 -11.15 -7.08
C VAL A 25 -0.85 -12.55 -6.84
N ALA A 26 0.33 -12.87 -7.36
CA ALA A 26 0.95 -14.17 -7.18
C ALA A 26 1.16 -14.52 -5.69
N LEU A 27 1.69 -13.56 -4.91
CA LEU A 27 1.92 -13.74 -3.47
C LEU A 27 0.62 -14.02 -2.72
N LEU A 28 -0.43 -13.21 -2.94
CA LEU A 28 -1.69 -13.40 -2.22
C LEU A 28 -2.45 -14.65 -2.69
N MET A 29 -2.39 -15.02 -3.97
CA MET A 29 -2.95 -16.30 -4.42
C MET A 29 -2.29 -17.48 -3.70
N GLY A 30 -0.96 -17.42 -3.50
CA GLY A 30 -0.23 -18.42 -2.71
C GLY A 30 -0.66 -18.43 -1.24
N VAL A 31 -0.66 -17.27 -0.59
CA VAL A 31 -1.01 -17.13 0.84
C VAL A 31 -2.43 -17.59 1.16
N PHE A 32 -3.39 -17.30 0.27
CA PHE A 32 -4.77 -17.71 0.47
C PHE A 32 -5.08 -19.13 -0.02
N SER A 33 -4.20 -19.79 -0.76
CA SER A 33 -4.48 -21.14 -1.25
C SER A 33 -4.49 -22.16 -0.11
N SER A 34 -5.54 -22.98 -0.05
CA SER A 34 -5.62 -24.13 0.87
C SER A 34 -5.25 -25.45 0.21
N ALA A 35 -4.79 -25.43 -1.05
CA ALA A 35 -4.33 -26.62 -1.78
C ALA A 35 -2.94 -27.12 -1.32
N GLY A 36 -2.28 -26.37 -0.43
CA GLY A 36 -0.97 -26.70 0.13
C GLY A 36 0.21 -26.13 -0.66
N ASP A 37 1.40 -26.25 -0.07
CA ASP A 37 2.65 -25.82 -0.70
C ASP A 37 2.93 -26.64 -1.97
N TRP A 38 3.62 -26.03 -2.93
CA TRP A 38 4.01 -26.66 -4.19
C TRP A 38 2.84 -27.15 -5.08
N TYR A 39 1.64 -26.58 -4.91
CA TYR A 39 0.50 -26.84 -5.80
C TYR A 39 0.70 -26.18 -7.18
N TRP A 40 1.39 -26.87 -8.09
CA TRP A 40 1.79 -26.34 -9.41
C TRP A 40 0.65 -25.84 -10.29
N TRP A 41 -0.56 -26.38 -10.14
CA TRP A 41 -1.73 -25.91 -10.87
C TRP A 41 -2.06 -24.44 -10.57
N LEU A 42 -1.66 -23.91 -9.41
CA LEU A 42 -1.83 -22.50 -9.04
C LEU A 42 -1.06 -21.56 -9.97
N LEU A 43 -0.03 -22.03 -10.68
CA LEU A 43 0.69 -21.22 -11.67
C LEU A 43 -0.24 -20.70 -12.78
N LEU A 44 -1.24 -21.48 -13.17
CA LEU A 44 -2.18 -21.08 -14.22
C LEU A 44 -2.98 -19.81 -13.84
N PRO A 45 -3.77 -19.78 -12.74
CA PRO A 45 -4.46 -18.57 -12.34
C PRO A 45 -3.50 -17.43 -11.96
N VAL A 46 -2.30 -17.74 -11.44
CA VAL A 46 -1.27 -16.72 -11.15
C VAL A 46 -0.81 -16.00 -12.43
N CYS A 47 -0.48 -16.74 -13.50
CA CYS A 47 -0.08 -16.15 -14.77
C CYS A 47 -1.22 -15.34 -15.40
N LEU A 48 -2.45 -15.86 -15.38
CA LEU A 48 -3.62 -15.15 -15.90
C LEU A 48 -3.94 -13.89 -15.08
N GLY A 49 -3.87 -13.97 -13.76
CA GLY A 49 -4.04 -12.84 -12.86
C GLY A 49 -2.99 -11.76 -13.10
N GLY A 50 -1.72 -12.15 -13.25
CA GLY A 50 -0.63 -11.25 -13.62
C GLY A 50 -0.93 -10.51 -14.93
N ALA A 51 -1.29 -11.23 -16.00
CA ALA A 51 -1.68 -10.63 -17.27
C ALA A 51 -2.87 -9.67 -17.13
N ALA A 52 -3.91 -10.06 -16.37
CA ALA A 52 -5.07 -9.23 -16.10
C ALA A 52 -4.70 -7.91 -15.41
N THR A 53 -3.74 -7.92 -14.48
CA THR A 53 -3.28 -6.66 -13.85
C THR A 53 -2.67 -5.68 -14.85
N THR A 54 -1.94 -6.16 -15.87
CA THR A 54 -1.38 -5.31 -16.93
C THR A 54 -2.49 -4.70 -17.80
N PHE A 55 -3.51 -5.48 -18.18
CA PHE A 55 -4.66 -4.97 -18.92
C PHE A 55 -5.44 -3.91 -18.14
N LEU A 56 -5.73 -4.18 -16.86
CA LEU A 56 -6.39 -3.22 -15.97
C LEU A 56 -5.55 -1.96 -15.79
N SER A 57 -4.23 -2.10 -15.63
CA SER A 57 -3.31 -0.97 -15.52
C SER A 57 -3.38 -0.07 -16.76
N SER A 58 -3.28 -0.67 -17.95
CA SER A 58 -3.40 0.06 -19.22
C SER A 58 -4.77 0.72 -19.39
N SER A 59 -5.84 0.16 -18.83
CA SER A 59 -7.20 0.68 -18.94
C SER A 59 -7.45 1.84 -17.97
N LEU A 60 -6.88 1.77 -16.76
CA LEU A 60 -7.01 2.80 -15.73
C LEU A 60 -6.08 4.00 -15.96
N ALA A 61 -4.91 3.79 -16.57
CA ALA A 61 -3.92 4.86 -16.76
C ALA A 61 -4.47 6.11 -17.48
N PRO A 62 -5.22 6.01 -18.60
CA PRO A 62 -5.82 7.18 -19.23
C PRO A 62 -6.82 7.91 -18.34
N VAL A 63 -7.62 7.15 -17.57
CA VAL A 63 -8.66 7.69 -16.68
C VAL A 63 -8.03 8.47 -15.52
N LEU A 64 -7.16 7.82 -14.75
CA LEU A 64 -6.49 8.42 -13.59
C LEU A 64 -5.51 9.51 -13.99
N GLY A 65 -4.90 9.39 -15.17
CA GLY A 65 -4.03 10.41 -15.75
C GLY A 65 -4.72 11.76 -15.93
N HIS A 66 -6.04 11.85 -16.09
CA HIS A 66 -6.75 13.14 -16.15
C HIS A 66 -6.48 14.00 -14.90
N TRP A 67 -6.38 13.37 -13.73
CA TRP A 67 -6.10 14.03 -12.45
C TRP A 67 -4.64 13.95 -12.01
N ASP A 68 -3.75 13.48 -12.89
CA ASP A 68 -2.33 13.22 -12.58
C ASP A 68 -2.17 12.21 -11.43
N LEU A 69 -3.01 11.17 -11.41
CA LEU A 69 -3.01 10.12 -10.38
C LEU A 69 -2.30 8.85 -10.86
N PRO A 70 -1.52 8.18 -9.99
CA PRO A 70 -0.88 6.92 -10.34
C PRO A 70 -1.93 5.82 -10.36
N VAL A 71 -1.73 4.81 -11.21
CA VAL A 71 -2.58 3.61 -11.22
C VAL A 71 -2.45 2.82 -9.91
N SER A 72 -1.31 2.94 -9.22
CA SER A 72 -1.08 2.30 -7.92
C SER A 72 -1.35 0.78 -7.99
N VAL A 73 -1.88 0.22 -6.91
CA VAL A 73 -2.24 -1.19 -6.77
C VAL A 73 -3.73 -1.46 -7.02
N PHE A 74 -4.46 -0.55 -7.70
CA PHE A 74 -5.86 -0.82 -8.12
C PHE A 74 -5.97 -2.16 -8.90
N PRO A 75 -5.10 -2.45 -9.89
CA PRO A 75 -5.16 -3.72 -10.62
C PRO A 75 -5.00 -4.95 -9.72
N PHE A 76 -4.00 -4.95 -8.82
CA PHE A 76 -3.78 -6.02 -7.86
C PHE A 76 -5.03 -6.27 -7.01
N ASN A 77 -5.55 -5.23 -6.35
CA ASN A 77 -6.67 -5.36 -5.42
C ASN A 77 -7.94 -5.84 -6.13
N THR A 78 -8.20 -5.41 -7.36
CA THR A 78 -9.32 -5.89 -8.16
C THR A 78 -9.16 -7.37 -8.52
N VAL A 79 -8.00 -7.77 -9.04
CA VAL A 79 -7.77 -9.15 -9.49
C VAL A 79 -7.82 -10.13 -8.33
N ILE A 80 -7.17 -9.82 -7.20
CA ILE A 80 -7.11 -10.74 -6.07
C ILE A 80 -8.49 -10.94 -5.43
N VAL A 81 -9.26 -9.87 -5.23
CA VAL A 81 -10.61 -9.97 -4.66
C VAL A 81 -11.53 -10.74 -5.58
N LEU A 82 -11.48 -10.48 -6.90
CA LEU A 82 -12.29 -11.21 -7.87
C LEU A 82 -11.91 -12.71 -7.91
N TYR A 83 -10.62 -13.02 -7.93
CA TYR A 83 -10.14 -14.41 -7.91
C TYR A 83 -10.64 -15.16 -6.66
N LEU A 84 -10.47 -14.58 -5.48
CA LEU A 84 -10.89 -15.20 -4.22
C LEU A 84 -12.41 -15.35 -4.13
N ALA A 85 -13.17 -14.38 -4.65
CA ALA A 85 -14.64 -14.43 -4.71
C ALA A 85 -15.15 -15.50 -5.69
N CYS A 86 -14.50 -15.69 -6.84
CA CYS A 86 -14.90 -16.69 -7.83
C CYS A 86 -14.48 -18.11 -7.45
N THR A 87 -13.36 -18.28 -6.75
CA THR A 87 -12.90 -19.58 -6.29
C THR A 87 -13.62 -19.99 -5.01
N GLY A 88 -13.51 -19.19 -3.95
CA GLY A 88 -14.05 -19.51 -2.63
C GLY A 88 -13.43 -20.75 -1.99
N THR A 89 -13.95 -21.11 -0.81
CA THR A 89 -13.40 -22.17 0.03
C THR A 89 -13.69 -23.59 -0.48
N SER A 90 -14.75 -23.76 -1.28
CA SER A 90 -15.24 -25.06 -1.75
C SER A 90 -14.88 -25.38 -3.20
N ASN A 91 -14.05 -24.57 -3.86
CA ASN A 91 -13.61 -24.87 -5.22
C ASN A 91 -12.83 -26.19 -5.26
N PRO A 92 -13.14 -27.12 -6.16
CA PRO A 92 -12.44 -28.41 -6.22
C PRO A 92 -10.99 -28.32 -6.72
N TYR A 93 -10.62 -27.23 -7.41
CA TYR A 93 -9.29 -27.05 -7.99
C TYR A 93 -8.46 -26.00 -7.25
N PHE A 94 -9.08 -24.87 -6.90
CA PHE A 94 -8.40 -23.72 -6.31
C PHE A 94 -9.07 -23.27 -5.01
N PRO A 95 -9.20 -24.15 -4.00
CA PRO A 95 -9.81 -23.76 -2.73
C PRO A 95 -8.94 -22.73 -2.01
N ASN A 96 -9.57 -21.83 -1.27
CA ASN A 96 -8.89 -20.79 -0.50
C ASN A 96 -9.28 -20.77 0.99
N TYR A 97 -8.44 -20.15 1.82
CA TYR A 97 -8.75 -19.84 3.22
C TYR A 97 -9.63 -18.58 3.30
N PRO A 98 -10.69 -18.58 4.13
CA PRO A 98 -11.53 -17.40 4.31
C PRO A 98 -10.82 -16.34 5.16
N ALA A 99 -10.83 -15.09 4.71
CA ALA A 99 -10.40 -13.96 5.51
C ALA A 99 -11.32 -13.76 6.72
N GLN A 100 -10.75 -13.39 7.87
CA GLN A 100 -11.48 -13.18 9.11
C GLN A 100 -11.59 -11.69 9.44
N PRO A 101 -12.72 -11.24 10.03
CA PRO A 101 -12.85 -9.87 10.50
C PRO A 101 -11.90 -9.62 11.70
N PRO A 102 -11.24 -8.44 11.76
CA PRO A 102 -10.24 -8.13 12.79
C PRO A 102 -10.82 -7.82 14.17
N GLY A 103 -12.12 -7.54 14.27
CA GLY A 103 -12.78 -7.18 15.54
C GLY A 103 -12.69 -8.31 16.59
N ALA A 104 -12.42 -7.97 17.85
CA ALA A 104 -12.34 -8.97 18.92
C ALA A 104 -13.70 -9.57 19.28
N PRO A 105 -13.80 -10.90 19.49
CA PRO A 105 -14.96 -11.51 20.13
C PRO A 105 -15.14 -10.94 21.54
N ALA A 106 -16.39 -10.80 21.97
CA ALA A 106 -16.77 -10.19 23.26
C ALA A 106 -16.14 -10.84 24.51
N SER A 107 -15.60 -12.06 24.39
CA SER A 107 -15.03 -12.84 25.50
C SER A 107 -13.52 -12.74 25.65
N THR A 108 -12.83 -11.92 24.85
CA THR A 108 -11.35 -11.87 24.85
C THR A 108 -10.85 -10.88 25.89
N ASN A 109 -10.01 -11.32 26.84
CA ASN A 109 -9.38 -10.42 27.81
C ASN A 109 -8.22 -9.64 27.15
N LEU A 110 -8.55 -8.55 26.45
CA LEU A 110 -7.60 -7.69 25.71
C LEU A 110 -6.70 -6.84 26.63
N THR A 111 -6.80 -6.95 27.95
CA THR A 111 -6.01 -6.13 28.88
C THR A 111 -4.55 -6.57 28.98
N GLN A 112 -4.22 -7.81 28.59
CA GLN A 112 -2.86 -8.34 28.62
C GLN A 112 -2.16 -8.07 27.28
N LEU A 113 -1.55 -6.90 27.15
CA LEU A 113 -0.84 -6.47 25.96
C LEU A 113 0.66 -6.77 26.07
N HIS A 114 1.19 -7.61 25.18
CA HIS A 114 2.63 -7.88 25.08
C HIS A 114 3.32 -6.81 24.21
N VAL A 115 3.84 -5.77 24.85
CA VAL A 115 4.52 -4.64 24.16
C VAL A 115 5.63 -5.09 23.19
N PRO A 116 6.51 -6.07 23.51
CA PRO A 116 7.52 -6.53 22.55
C PRO A 116 6.92 -7.13 21.27
N GLN A 117 5.83 -7.89 21.39
CA GLN A 117 5.12 -8.45 20.22
C GLN A 117 4.43 -7.36 19.41
N LEU A 118 3.94 -6.30 20.07
CA LEU A 118 3.39 -5.14 19.40
C LEU A 118 4.46 -4.40 18.59
N LEU A 119 5.64 -4.16 19.17
CA LEU A 119 6.78 -3.53 18.48
C LEU A 119 7.26 -4.39 17.31
N GLN A 120 7.31 -5.72 17.48
CA GLN A 120 7.58 -6.64 16.38
C GLN A 120 6.49 -6.55 15.30
N GLY A 121 5.22 -6.44 15.69
CA GLY A 121 4.08 -6.23 14.79
C GLY A 121 4.22 -5.00 13.90
N VAL A 122 4.82 -3.91 14.41
CA VAL A 122 5.12 -2.71 13.60
C VAL A 122 6.11 -3.02 12.48
N VAL A 123 7.15 -3.82 12.75
CA VAL A 123 8.11 -4.25 11.72
C VAL A 123 7.46 -5.23 10.75
N LEU A 124 6.68 -6.19 11.27
CA LEU A 124 5.94 -7.15 10.45
C LEU A 124 4.92 -6.46 9.55
N GLY A 125 4.32 -5.34 9.96
CA GLY A 125 3.43 -4.56 9.12
C GLY A 125 4.09 -4.05 7.84
N VAL A 126 5.39 -3.75 7.85
CA VAL A 126 6.13 -3.44 6.62
C VAL A 126 6.28 -4.69 5.74
N GLY A 127 6.51 -5.86 6.33
CA GLY A 127 6.56 -7.13 5.60
C GLY A 127 5.22 -7.56 4.99
N GLN A 128 4.12 -7.28 5.68
CA GLN A 128 2.76 -7.61 5.23
C GLN A 128 2.35 -6.85 3.95
N ILE A 129 3.07 -5.79 3.56
CA ILE A 129 2.95 -5.18 2.22
C ILE A 129 3.15 -6.24 1.11
N PHE A 130 4.02 -7.22 1.34
CA PHE A 130 4.29 -8.34 0.46
C PHE A 130 3.77 -9.67 1.04
N ALA A 131 2.74 -9.61 1.90
CA ALA A 131 2.17 -10.76 2.61
C ALA A 131 3.19 -11.60 3.40
N CYS A 132 4.25 -10.96 3.92
CA CYS A 132 5.28 -11.63 4.71
C CYS A 132 5.02 -11.44 6.22
N GLY A 133 4.59 -12.50 6.89
CA GLY A 133 4.35 -12.51 8.34
C GLY A 133 5.54 -12.93 9.21
N THR A 134 6.76 -13.00 8.65
CA THR A 134 7.96 -13.50 9.34
C THR A 134 9.02 -12.42 9.47
N LEU A 135 9.69 -12.35 10.64
CA LEU A 135 10.57 -11.22 10.97
C LEU A 135 11.76 -11.07 10.01
N GLY A 136 12.41 -12.16 9.62
CA GLY A 136 13.58 -12.13 8.73
C GLY A 136 13.28 -11.46 7.39
N PRO A 137 12.34 -11.98 6.58
CA PRO A 137 11.90 -11.34 5.34
C PRO A 137 11.40 -9.90 5.52
N SER A 138 10.67 -9.60 6.60
CA SER A 138 10.21 -8.24 6.88
C SER A 138 11.36 -7.26 7.10
N LEU A 139 12.44 -7.68 7.77
CA LEU A 139 13.66 -6.89 7.93
C LEU A 139 14.41 -6.70 6.61
N LEU A 140 14.42 -7.71 5.74
CA LEU A 140 15.00 -7.59 4.39
C LEU A 140 14.22 -6.60 3.52
N ILE A 141 12.88 -6.64 3.59
CA ILE A 141 12.00 -5.69 2.89
C ILE A 141 12.27 -4.27 3.42
N LEU A 142 12.24 -4.07 4.74
CA LEU A 142 12.53 -2.78 5.35
C LEU A 142 13.93 -2.26 5.00
N GLY A 143 14.94 -3.15 5.04
CA GLY A 143 16.30 -2.83 4.64
C GLY A 143 16.40 -2.41 3.17
N SER A 144 15.65 -3.06 2.28
CA SER A 144 15.56 -2.69 0.86
C SER A 144 14.94 -1.31 0.67
N VAL A 145 13.86 -1.00 1.39
CA VAL A 145 13.25 0.34 1.39
C VAL A 145 14.23 1.38 1.93
N PHE A 146 14.97 1.07 2.99
CA PHE A 146 15.96 1.97 3.58
C PHE A 146 17.12 2.26 2.62
N LEU A 147 17.63 1.23 1.92
CA LEU A 147 18.67 1.41 0.89
C LEU A 147 18.21 2.29 -0.27
N PHE A 148 16.94 2.18 -0.66
CA PHE A 148 16.34 3.04 -1.68
C PHE A 148 16.12 4.48 -1.17
N SER A 149 15.52 4.63 0.02
CA SER A 149 15.20 5.90 0.66
C SER A 149 15.02 5.73 2.18
N PRO A 150 15.97 6.22 2.99
CA PRO A 150 15.83 6.25 4.44
C PRO A 150 14.59 7.00 4.92
N ILE A 151 14.21 8.11 4.26
CA ILE A 151 12.98 8.85 4.60
C ILE A 151 11.76 7.95 4.39
N LEU A 152 11.72 7.21 3.29
CA LEU A 152 10.60 6.33 2.99
C LEU A 152 10.50 5.16 3.98
N ALA A 153 11.63 4.61 4.42
CA ALA A 153 11.66 3.56 5.44
C ALA A 153 11.13 4.06 6.80
N VAL A 154 11.46 5.29 7.19
CA VAL A 154 10.89 5.93 8.39
C VAL A 154 9.37 6.08 8.24
N TYR A 155 8.89 6.50 7.07
CA TYR A 155 7.45 6.65 6.81
C TYR A 155 6.72 5.29 6.82
N ALA A 156 7.35 4.23 6.34
CA ALA A 156 6.81 2.87 6.41
C ALA A 156 6.58 2.44 7.88
N LEU A 157 7.61 2.58 8.73
CA LEU A 157 7.52 2.24 10.15
C LEU A 157 6.54 3.15 10.92
N LEU A 158 6.59 4.46 10.65
CA LEU A 158 5.69 5.44 11.25
C LEU A 158 4.23 5.11 10.92
N GLY A 159 3.93 4.90 9.64
CA GLY A 159 2.60 4.53 9.18
C GLY A 159 2.12 3.21 9.77
N SER A 160 3.00 2.20 9.84
CA SER A 160 2.66 0.92 10.47
C SER A 160 2.37 1.08 11.96
N GLY A 161 3.17 1.84 12.69
CA GLY A 161 2.95 2.11 14.12
C GLY A 161 1.65 2.85 14.38
N ILE A 162 1.35 3.89 13.59
CA ILE A 162 0.09 4.64 13.66
C ILE A 162 -1.11 3.70 13.42
N SER A 163 -1.00 2.82 12.43
CA SER A 163 -2.05 1.86 12.11
C SER A 163 -2.27 0.83 13.21
N THR A 164 -1.19 0.35 13.82
CA THR A 164 -1.24 -0.50 15.01
C THR A 164 -1.94 0.21 16.18
N MET A 165 -1.67 1.50 16.40
CA MET A 165 -2.35 2.30 17.43
C MET A 165 -3.86 2.47 17.13
N ALA A 166 -4.22 2.71 15.87
CA ALA A 166 -5.63 2.76 15.46
C ALA A 166 -6.35 1.41 15.65
N GLY A 167 -5.64 0.30 15.41
CA GLY A 167 -6.14 -1.04 15.72
C GLY A 167 -6.42 -1.22 17.22
N LEU A 168 -5.51 -0.77 18.09
CA LEU A 168 -5.71 -0.78 19.55
C LEU A 168 -6.93 0.06 19.96
N SER A 169 -7.13 1.24 19.38
CA SER A 169 -8.28 2.09 19.72
C SER A 169 -9.63 1.49 19.31
N MET A 170 -9.63 0.56 18.35
CA MET A 170 -10.82 -0.15 17.88
C MET A 170 -10.94 -1.58 18.43
N SER A 171 -10.14 -1.94 19.43
CA SER A 171 -10.15 -3.28 20.03
C SER A 171 -9.95 -4.40 18.99
N VAL A 172 -9.07 -4.19 18.02
CA VAL A 172 -8.66 -5.23 17.08
C VAL A 172 -7.96 -6.37 17.83
N GLN A 173 -8.21 -7.60 17.42
CA GLN A 173 -7.60 -8.79 18.02
C GLN A 173 -6.07 -8.70 18.02
N HIS A 174 -5.45 -9.08 19.13
CA HIS A 174 -4.00 -9.06 19.30
C HIS A 174 -3.26 -9.86 18.20
N THR A 175 -3.85 -10.93 17.68
CA THR A 175 -3.30 -11.72 16.57
C THR A 175 -3.06 -10.89 15.31
N PHE A 176 -3.97 -9.98 14.95
CA PHE A 176 -3.82 -9.08 13.80
C PHE A 176 -2.78 -7.99 14.06
N LEU A 177 -2.70 -7.50 15.31
CA LEU A 177 -1.70 -6.51 15.72
C LEU A 177 -0.29 -7.11 15.71
N TYR A 178 -0.10 -8.29 16.31
CA TYR A 178 1.21 -8.94 16.46
C TYR A 178 1.72 -9.54 15.16
N SER A 179 0.83 -9.94 14.24
CA SER A 179 1.21 -10.40 12.89
C SER A 179 1.50 -9.26 11.91
N GLY A 180 1.24 -8.01 12.31
CA GLY A 180 1.40 -6.82 11.46
C GLY A 180 0.29 -6.60 10.43
N LEU A 181 -0.76 -7.44 10.41
CA LEU A 181 -1.88 -7.30 9.47
C LEU A 181 -2.61 -5.96 9.63
N SER A 182 -2.68 -5.42 10.85
CA SER A 182 -3.24 -4.09 11.10
C SER A 182 -2.26 -2.94 10.83
N GLY A 183 -1.06 -3.21 10.33
CA GLY A 183 0.01 -2.23 10.13
C GLY A 183 0.17 -1.75 8.68
N PHE A 184 0.10 -2.67 7.73
CA PHE A 184 0.62 -2.44 6.37
C PHE A 184 -0.17 -1.39 5.57
N ASN A 185 -1.49 -1.28 5.75
CA ASN A 185 -2.29 -0.26 5.07
C ASN A 185 -1.90 1.16 5.52
N GLY A 186 -1.66 1.38 6.82
CA GLY A 186 -1.14 2.67 7.29
C GLY A 186 0.30 2.93 6.84
N ALA A 187 1.15 1.89 6.76
CA ALA A 187 2.49 2.00 6.18
C ALA A 187 2.44 2.52 4.74
N LEU A 188 1.65 1.86 3.87
CA LEU A 188 1.43 2.26 2.48
C LEU A 188 0.84 3.67 2.37
N GLY A 189 -0.16 4.00 3.20
CA GLY A 189 -0.78 5.32 3.23
C GLY A 189 0.22 6.43 3.60
N CYS A 190 1.08 6.19 4.59
CA CYS A 190 2.12 7.13 4.98
C CYS A 190 3.18 7.28 3.87
N MET A 191 3.69 6.16 3.36
CA MET A 191 4.66 6.11 2.27
C MET A 191 4.17 6.83 1.02
N ALA A 192 2.90 6.69 0.64
CA ALA A 192 2.32 7.38 -0.51
C ALA A 192 2.49 8.90 -0.39
N VAL A 193 2.19 9.49 0.78
CA VAL A 193 2.40 10.93 1.00
C VAL A 193 3.89 11.27 0.97
N GLY A 194 4.75 10.43 1.56
CA GLY A 194 6.20 10.63 1.54
C GLY A 194 6.82 10.66 0.13
N VAL A 195 6.23 9.92 -0.82
CA VAL A 195 6.70 9.87 -2.21
C VAL A 195 6.11 10.99 -3.07
N PHE A 196 4.80 11.22 -2.97
CA PHE A 196 4.08 12.11 -3.88
C PHE A 196 4.02 13.58 -3.43
N TYR A 197 4.46 13.88 -2.21
CA TYR A 197 4.56 15.24 -1.71
C TYR A 197 5.99 15.58 -1.28
N ILE A 198 6.36 16.83 -1.45
CA ILE A 198 7.63 17.37 -0.98
C ILE A 198 7.64 17.32 0.55
N PHE A 199 8.72 16.80 1.11
CA PHE A 199 8.87 16.68 2.55
C PHE A 199 8.84 18.05 3.24
N SER A 200 7.88 18.23 4.16
CA SER A 200 7.66 19.42 4.96
C SER A 200 6.87 19.04 6.23
N TRP A 201 6.80 19.91 7.23
CA TRP A 201 5.99 19.63 8.43
C TRP A 201 4.50 19.44 8.09
N ARG A 202 3.97 20.18 7.10
CA ARG A 202 2.55 20.09 6.67
C ARG A 202 2.26 18.73 6.03
N THR A 203 3.14 18.29 5.15
CA THR A 203 3.00 17.00 4.45
C THR A 203 3.33 15.82 5.36
N HIS A 204 4.15 16.03 6.39
CA HIS A 204 4.33 15.08 7.47
C HIS A 204 3.03 14.86 8.27
N LEU A 205 2.34 15.93 8.68
CA LEU A 205 1.02 15.80 9.31
C LEU A 205 0.00 15.14 8.39
N LEU A 206 0.01 15.48 7.10
CA LEU A 206 -0.83 14.83 6.10
C LEU A 206 -0.54 13.33 6.00
N SER A 207 0.73 12.91 6.10
CA SER A 207 1.10 11.48 6.07
C SER A 207 0.61 10.72 7.30
N ILE A 208 0.60 11.36 8.48
CA ILE A 208 0.05 10.79 9.71
C ILE A 208 -1.47 10.65 9.59
N ALA A 209 -2.13 11.71 9.09
CA ALA A 209 -3.57 11.69 8.85
C ALA A 209 -3.97 10.61 7.83
N ASN A 210 -3.20 10.46 6.75
CA ASN A 210 -3.46 9.42 5.75
C ASN A 210 -3.21 8.01 6.31
N ALA A 211 -2.19 7.82 7.15
CA ALA A 211 -1.95 6.54 7.82
C ALA A 211 -3.14 6.15 8.73
N LEU A 212 -3.63 7.09 9.55
CA LEU A 212 -4.82 6.89 10.38
C LEU A 212 -6.06 6.56 9.53
N LEU A 213 -6.31 7.35 8.48
CA LEU A 213 -7.46 7.12 7.60
C LEU A 213 -7.37 5.76 6.91
N SER A 214 -6.18 5.36 6.46
CA SER A 214 -5.94 4.04 5.88
C SER A 214 -6.21 2.92 6.88
N ALA A 215 -5.77 3.08 8.13
CA ALA A 215 -5.99 2.10 9.19
C ALA A 215 -7.48 1.90 9.50
N TYR A 216 -8.23 2.97 9.72
CA TYR A 216 -9.67 2.87 9.99
C TYR A 216 -10.44 2.33 8.79
N THR A 217 -10.04 2.72 7.57
CA THR A 217 -10.63 2.18 6.34
C THR A 217 -10.34 0.69 6.19
N ASP A 218 -9.14 0.23 6.56
CA ASP A 218 -8.76 -1.18 6.53
C ASP A 218 -9.60 -2.00 7.51
N ILE A 219 -9.76 -1.51 8.75
CA ILE A 219 -10.62 -2.15 9.75
C ILE A 219 -12.07 -2.24 9.24
N ALA A 220 -12.61 -1.15 8.70
CA ALA A 220 -13.97 -1.10 8.18
C ALA A 220 -14.18 -2.06 6.99
N LEU A 221 -13.28 -2.03 6.00
CA LEU A 221 -13.35 -2.91 4.83
C LEU A 221 -13.13 -4.38 5.22
N SER A 222 -12.22 -4.66 6.15
CA SER A 222 -11.96 -6.02 6.61
C SER A 222 -13.15 -6.59 7.38
N ASN A 223 -13.85 -5.77 8.16
CA ASN A 223 -15.11 -6.19 8.79
C ASN A 223 -16.21 -6.44 7.74
N LEU A 224 -16.34 -5.59 6.71
CA LEU A 224 -17.36 -5.74 5.67
C LEU A 224 -17.10 -6.97 4.78
N LEU A 225 -15.90 -7.08 4.22
CA LEU A 225 -15.53 -8.14 3.29
C LEU A 225 -15.30 -9.47 4.00
N GLY A 226 -14.87 -9.44 5.26
CA GLY A 226 -14.73 -10.64 6.09
C GLY A 226 -16.05 -11.40 6.31
N VAL A 227 -17.21 -10.74 6.23
CA VAL A 227 -18.54 -11.41 6.29
C VAL A 227 -18.70 -12.44 5.16
N VAL A 228 -18.12 -12.17 4.00
CA VAL A 228 -18.13 -13.07 2.84
C VAL A 228 -16.80 -13.79 2.65
N GLY A 229 -15.91 -13.77 3.65
CA GLY A 229 -14.62 -14.45 3.64
C GLY A 229 -13.56 -13.81 2.75
N LEU A 230 -13.73 -12.55 2.32
CA LEU A 230 -12.80 -11.85 1.44
C LEU A 230 -11.89 -10.87 2.20
N PRO A 231 -10.61 -10.74 1.82
CA PRO A 231 -9.71 -9.79 2.44
C PRO A 231 -9.91 -8.37 1.89
N ALA A 232 -9.75 -7.36 2.74
CA ALA A 232 -9.63 -5.97 2.29
C ALA A 232 -8.36 -5.72 1.47
N SER A 233 -7.33 -6.54 1.66
CA SER A 233 -6.03 -6.39 1.00
C SER A 233 -5.50 -4.96 1.18
N SER A 234 -4.98 -4.32 0.13
CA SER A 234 -4.49 -2.93 0.19
C SER A 234 -5.52 -1.91 -0.31
N TRP A 235 -6.81 -2.28 -0.42
CA TRP A 235 -7.86 -1.37 -0.89
C TRP A 235 -7.93 -0.10 -0.04
N ALA A 236 -7.75 -0.23 1.28
CA ALA A 236 -7.78 0.91 2.19
C ALA A 236 -6.72 1.96 1.84
N ALA A 237 -5.44 1.58 1.84
CA ALA A 237 -4.35 2.49 1.48
C ALA A 237 -4.46 3.05 0.05
N THR A 238 -4.99 2.24 -0.88
CA THR A 238 -5.17 2.63 -2.28
C THR A 238 -6.19 3.74 -2.43
N LEU A 239 -7.36 3.58 -1.79
CA LEU A 239 -8.44 4.55 -1.85
C LEU A 239 -8.06 5.85 -1.11
N THR A 240 -7.49 5.73 0.09
CA THR A 240 -7.10 6.90 0.90
C THR A 240 -5.92 7.65 0.30
N GLY A 241 -4.91 6.95 -0.21
CA GLY A 241 -3.80 7.56 -0.95
C GLY A 241 -4.28 8.30 -2.19
N THR A 242 -5.22 7.71 -2.95
CA THR A 242 -5.84 8.38 -4.10
C THR A 242 -6.62 9.61 -3.68
N LEU A 243 -7.40 9.52 -2.62
CA LEU A 243 -8.16 10.65 -2.07
C LEU A 243 -7.24 11.81 -1.65
N VAL A 244 -6.13 11.51 -0.97
CA VAL A 244 -5.15 12.52 -0.57
C VAL A 244 -4.53 13.21 -1.78
N LEU A 245 -4.20 12.48 -2.84
CA LEU A 245 -3.66 13.06 -4.07
C LEU A 245 -4.67 13.93 -4.83
N LEU A 246 -5.97 13.69 -4.63
CA LEU A 246 -7.05 14.51 -5.17
C LEU A 246 -7.29 15.80 -4.36
N LEU A 247 -6.71 15.95 -3.17
CA LEU A 247 -6.89 17.16 -2.35
C LEU A 247 -6.34 18.39 -3.10
N THR A 248 -7.23 19.36 -3.34
CA THR A 248 -6.92 20.60 -4.09
C THR A 248 -6.65 21.81 -3.20
N GLY A 249 -6.58 21.62 -1.89
CA GLY A 249 -6.35 22.71 -0.93
C GLY A 249 -5.11 23.53 -1.28
N LYS A 250 -5.25 24.86 -1.39
CA LYS A 250 -4.19 25.77 -1.86
C LYS A 250 -2.83 25.51 -1.20
N ASN A 251 -2.82 25.31 0.13
CA ASN A 251 -1.62 25.09 0.93
C ASN A 251 -0.94 23.72 0.75
N LEU A 252 -1.64 22.71 0.20
CA LEU A 252 -1.10 21.36 0.00
C LEU A 252 -0.78 21.09 -1.47
N LYS A 253 -1.50 21.74 -2.39
CA LYS A 253 -1.28 21.62 -3.83
C LYS A 253 0.14 22.04 -4.24
N GLU A 254 0.73 23.03 -3.56
CA GLU A 254 2.10 23.49 -3.80
C GLU A 254 3.16 22.44 -3.49
N TYR A 255 2.86 21.50 -2.58
CA TYR A 255 3.78 20.42 -2.21
C TYR A 255 3.59 19.17 -3.05
N ARG A 256 2.51 19.06 -3.84
CA ARG A 256 2.24 17.88 -4.65
C ARG A 256 3.22 17.83 -5.83
N ILE A 257 3.87 16.69 -6.00
CA ILE A 257 4.85 16.46 -7.06
C ILE A 257 4.11 15.91 -8.29
N PRO A 258 4.28 16.52 -9.48
CA PRO A 258 3.75 15.95 -10.72
C PRO A 258 4.30 14.54 -10.95
N LEU A 259 3.46 13.60 -11.37
CA LEU A 259 3.85 12.18 -11.46
C LEU A 259 5.11 11.92 -12.28
N GLU A 260 5.26 12.63 -13.40
CA GLU A 260 6.41 12.52 -14.30
C GLU A 260 7.75 12.91 -13.64
N LYS A 261 7.70 13.59 -12.48
CA LYS A 261 8.87 14.06 -11.72
C LYS A 261 9.09 13.31 -10.41
N VAL A 262 8.21 12.37 -10.07
CA VAL A 262 8.29 11.63 -8.81
C VAL A 262 9.50 10.70 -8.85
N THR A 263 10.38 10.86 -7.86
CA THR A 263 11.55 10.00 -7.63
C THR A 263 11.60 9.57 -6.15
N SER A 264 12.77 9.52 -5.52
CA SER A 264 12.86 9.29 -4.07
C SER A 264 12.54 10.55 -3.27
N PRO A 265 12.00 10.44 -2.04
CA PRO A 265 11.75 11.59 -1.16
C PRO A 265 12.95 12.54 -1.01
N GLU A 266 14.17 12.01 -0.91
CA GLU A 266 15.40 12.79 -0.80
C GLU A 266 15.69 13.60 -2.07
N GLN A 267 15.55 12.98 -3.25
CA GLN A 267 15.75 13.64 -4.54
C GLN A 267 14.68 14.67 -4.83
N ASN A 268 13.42 14.35 -4.50
CA ASN A 268 12.28 15.27 -4.58
C ASN A 268 12.54 16.54 -3.75
N LEU A 269 13.03 16.39 -2.51
CA LEU A 269 13.37 17.51 -1.64
C LEU A 269 14.54 18.34 -2.19
N ARG A 270 15.59 17.70 -2.71
CA ARG A 270 16.74 18.40 -3.31
C ARG A 270 16.32 19.21 -4.55
N SER A 271 15.55 18.60 -5.44
CA SER A 271 15.06 19.24 -6.67
C SER A 271 14.18 20.45 -6.36
N HIS A 272 13.33 20.35 -5.34
CA HIS A 272 12.51 21.47 -4.89
C HIS A 272 13.34 22.66 -4.39
N LYS A 273 14.38 22.41 -3.59
CA LYS A 273 15.30 23.45 -3.10
C LYS A 273 16.01 24.17 -4.24
N GLN A 274 16.43 23.42 -5.27
CA GLN A 274 17.08 23.98 -6.46
C GLN A 274 16.12 24.86 -7.27
N TRP A 275 14.88 24.43 -7.48
CA TRP A 275 13.86 25.25 -8.17
C TRP A 275 13.52 26.52 -7.40
N SER A 276 13.40 26.43 -6.08
CA SER A 276 13.14 27.62 -5.24
C SER A 276 14.30 28.61 -5.34
N ALA A 277 15.55 28.15 -5.25
CA ALA A 277 16.72 29.02 -5.32
C ALA A 277 16.89 29.69 -6.70
N ALA A 278 16.61 28.96 -7.79
CA ALA A 278 16.68 29.50 -9.15
C ALA A 278 15.63 30.61 -9.39
N ASN A 279 14.43 30.46 -8.84
CA ASN A 279 13.38 31.48 -8.97
C ASN A 279 13.67 32.74 -8.15
N THR A 280 14.31 32.63 -6.97
CA THR A 280 14.72 33.79 -6.17
C THR A 280 15.80 34.60 -6.87
N ASN A 281 16.78 33.94 -7.49
CA ASN A 281 17.86 34.63 -8.21
C ASN A 281 17.38 35.30 -9.52
N ALA A 282 16.27 34.84 -10.10
CA ALA A 282 15.69 35.44 -11.31
C ALA A 282 14.81 36.67 -11.04
N THR A 283 14.39 36.89 -9.79
CA THR A 283 13.64 38.08 -9.36
C THR A 283 14.53 39.23 -8.87
N ASP A 284 15.83 38.97 -8.68
CA ASP A 284 16.83 39.95 -8.24
C ASP A 284 17.64 40.55 -9.42
N ILE A 285 17.18 40.37 -10.66
CA ILE A 285 17.72 40.97 -11.90
C ILE A 285 16.61 41.77 -12.58
#